data_AF-A0A917M7M3-F1
#
_entry.id   AF-A0A917M7M3-F1
#
_cell.length_a   1.000
_cell.length_b   1.000
_cell.length_c   1.000
_cell.angle_alpha   90.00
_cell.angle_beta   90.00
_cell.angle_gamma   90.00
#
_symmetry.space_group_name_H-M   'P 1'
#
loop_
_entity.id
_entity.type
_entity.pdbx_description
1 polymer ?
#
loop_
_entity_poly.entity_id
_entity_poly.type
_entity_poly.pdbx_seq_one_letter_code
_entity_poly.pdbx_strand_id
1 'polypeptide(L)'
;MRRLTPNPEFPWLETQARVTSCKYDFGEGRALAFGIPTSKHFLITFSYYAHGKTYTGEFTSRTYLEQGKTFNITYNPLAPQQNNRAANIPDTKTPLFAIGIIGSVILSLVWFAMMRGCH
;
A
#
# COMPACT_ATOMS: atom_id res chain seq x y z
N MET A 1 14.25 -32.08 26.38
CA MET A 1 13.20 -32.12 25.35
C MET A 1 12.36 -30.86 25.47
N ARG A 2 12.54 -29.86 24.59
CA ARG A 2 11.73 -28.62 24.60
C ARG A 2 10.32 -28.98 24.12
N ARG A 3 9.31 -28.87 24.99
CA ARG A 3 7.90 -28.92 24.57
C ARG A 3 7.64 -27.68 23.72
N LEU A 4 7.49 -27.86 22.42
CA LEU A 4 6.83 -26.89 21.55
C LEU A 4 5.39 -26.80 22.04
N THR A 5 5.05 -25.73 22.75
CA THR A 5 3.66 -25.40 23.04
C THR A 5 2.92 -25.29 21.70
N PRO A 6 1.80 -26.01 21.47
CA PRO A 6 0.99 -25.77 20.30
C PRO A 6 0.52 -24.32 20.41
N ASN A 7 1.07 -23.45 19.56
CA ASN A 7 0.49 -22.15 19.30
C ASN A 7 -0.98 -22.43 18.94
N PRO A 8 -1.98 -21.80 19.57
CA PRO A 8 -3.35 -21.92 19.12
C PRO A 8 -3.43 -21.27 17.74
N GLU A 9 -3.08 -22.03 16.71
CA GLU A 9 -3.31 -21.70 15.32
C GLU A 9 -4.82 -21.74 15.16
N PHE A 10 -5.47 -20.61 15.41
CA PHE A 10 -6.84 -20.43 14.95
C PHE A 10 -6.85 -20.79 13.46
N PRO A 11 -7.72 -21.72 13.03
CA PRO A 11 -7.72 -22.15 11.64
C PRO A 11 -8.03 -20.93 10.79
N TRP A 12 -7.09 -20.56 9.92
CA TRP A 12 -7.33 -19.50 8.96
C TRP A 12 -8.53 -19.94 8.11
N LEU A 13 -9.54 -19.08 8.04
CA LEU A 13 -10.79 -19.41 7.36
C LEU A 13 -10.64 -19.13 5.88
N GLU A 14 -11.13 -20.04 5.05
CA GLU A 14 -11.20 -19.85 3.62
C GLU A 14 -12.42 -18.99 3.25
N THR A 15 -12.22 -18.02 2.38
CA THR A 15 -13.29 -17.25 1.74
C THR A 15 -12.95 -16.96 0.30
N GLN A 16 -13.95 -16.57 -0.48
CA GLN A 16 -13.77 -16.14 -1.85
C GLN A 16 -13.53 -14.63 -1.88
N ALA A 17 -12.41 -14.24 -2.46
CA ALA A 17 -12.12 -12.87 -2.83
C ALA A 17 -12.46 -12.63 -4.29
N ARG A 18 -12.95 -11.43 -4.60
CA ARG A 18 -13.23 -10.97 -5.96
C ARG A 18 -12.31 -9.81 -6.31
N VAL A 19 -11.61 -9.92 -7.42
CA VAL A 19 -10.81 -8.81 -7.96
C VAL A 19 -11.74 -7.66 -8.32
N THR A 20 -11.54 -6.52 -7.67
CA THR A 20 -12.33 -5.30 -7.90
C THR A 20 -11.61 -4.35 -8.85
N SER A 21 -10.28 -4.31 -8.79
CA SER A 21 -9.46 -3.49 -9.68
C SER A 21 -8.11 -4.16 -9.94
N CYS A 22 -7.58 -3.94 -11.14
CA CYS A 22 -6.24 -4.33 -11.54
C CYS A 22 -5.57 -3.08 -12.12
N LYS A 23 -4.63 -2.51 -11.38
CA LYS A 23 -3.85 -1.36 -11.81
C LYS A 23 -2.44 -1.81 -12.13
N TYR A 24 -1.88 -1.32 -13.22
CA TYR A 24 -0.47 -1.51 -13.49
C TYR A 24 0.31 -0.51 -12.64
N ASP A 25 1.13 -0.98 -11.70
CA ASP A 25 2.02 -0.15 -10.90
C ASP A 25 3.36 -0.02 -11.65
N PHE A 26 3.52 1.12 -12.33
CA PHE A 26 4.82 1.54 -12.83
C PHE A 26 5.58 2.16 -11.66
N GLY A 27 6.07 1.32 -10.74
CA GLY A 27 6.75 1.67 -9.49
C GLY A 27 6.98 3.16 -9.30
N GLU A 28 6.10 3.78 -8.50
CA GLU A 28 6.00 5.23 -8.32
C GLU A 28 7.38 5.92 -8.34
N GLY A 29 7.61 6.74 -9.37
CA GLY A 29 8.64 7.78 -9.37
C GLY A 29 10.08 7.39 -9.72
N ARG A 30 10.45 6.11 -9.88
CA ARG A 30 11.86 5.75 -10.18
C ARG A 30 12.18 5.56 -11.66
N ALA A 31 11.15 5.43 -12.52
CA ALA A 31 11.34 5.18 -13.95
C ALA A 31 11.79 6.41 -14.76
N LEU A 32 11.63 7.63 -14.24
CA LEU A 32 12.04 8.85 -14.95
C LEU A 32 13.50 9.24 -14.70
N ALA A 33 14.19 8.60 -13.74
CA ALA A 33 15.56 8.98 -13.39
C ALA A 33 16.63 8.10 -14.06
N PHE A 34 16.45 6.77 -14.13
CA PHE A 34 17.49 5.88 -14.68
C PHE A 34 16.90 4.58 -15.25
N GLY A 35 16.65 4.56 -16.57
CA GLY A 35 16.98 3.48 -17.52
C GLY A 35 16.54 2.02 -17.32
N ILE A 36 15.96 1.57 -16.21
CA ILE A 36 15.56 0.17 -16.03
C ILE A 36 14.26 0.12 -15.24
N PRO A 37 13.15 -0.38 -15.82
CA PRO A 37 11.90 -0.60 -15.08
C PRO A 37 12.16 -1.72 -14.06
N THR A 38 12.43 -1.32 -12.82
CA THR A 38 12.59 -2.24 -11.70
C THR A 38 11.22 -2.80 -11.37
N SER A 39 10.98 -3.98 -11.93
CA SER A 39 9.88 -4.90 -11.67
C SER A 39 8.47 -4.40 -12.02
N LYS A 40 7.96 -4.92 -13.14
CA LYS A 40 6.56 -4.77 -13.57
C LYS A 40 5.65 -5.47 -12.55
N HIS A 41 4.91 -4.70 -11.77
CA HIS A 41 3.96 -5.23 -10.80
C HIS A 41 2.55 -4.70 -11.11
N PHE A 42 1.58 -5.59 -11.13
CA PHE A 42 0.16 -5.26 -11.15
C PHE A 42 -0.31 -5.15 -9.70
N LEU A 43 -0.78 -3.98 -9.31
CA LEU A 43 -1.50 -3.78 -8.06
C LEU A 43 -2.93 -4.30 -8.24
N ILE A 44 -3.23 -5.40 -7.56
CA ILE A 44 -4.53 -6.05 -7.60
C ILE A 44 -5.29 -5.69 -6.33
N THR A 45 -6.39 -4.96 -6.48
CA THR A 45 -7.34 -4.68 -5.41
C THR A 45 -8.44 -5.74 -5.45
N PHE A 46 -8.67 -6.40 -4.33
CA PHE A 46 -9.72 -7.41 -4.18
C PHE A 46 -10.61 -7.11 -2.99
N SER A 47 -11.86 -7.56 -3.06
CA SER A 47 -12.82 -7.49 -1.98
C SER A 47 -13.26 -8.89 -1.57
N TYR A 48 -13.49 -9.11 -0.29
CA TYR A 48 -13.96 -10.39 0.25
C TYR A 48 -14.96 -10.14 1.37
N TYR A 49 -15.88 -11.07 1.54
CA TYR A 49 -16.88 -11.00 2.59
C TYR A 49 -16.45 -11.88 3.77
N ALA A 50 -16.38 -11.29 4.95
CA ALA A 50 -16.04 -11.99 6.19
C ALA A 50 -16.84 -11.37 7.35
N HIS A 51 -17.37 -12.21 8.25
CA HIS A 51 -18.04 -11.76 9.48
C HIS A 51 -19.11 -10.67 9.27
N GLY A 52 -19.90 -10.76 8.19
CA GLY A 52 -20.98 -9.80 7.91
C GLY A 52 -20.51 -8.49 7.26
N LYS A 53 -19.21 -8.32 7.00
CA LYS A 53 -18.61 -7.12 6.43
C LYS A 53 -17.78 -7.42 5.19
N THR A 54 -17.76 -6.47 4.26
CA THR A 54 -16.87 -6.52 3.10
C THR A 54 -15.55 -5.87 3.47
N TYR A 55 -14.47 -6.64 3.33
CA TYR A 55 -13.11 -6.17 3.50
C TYR A 55 -12.45 -6.05 2.13
N THR A 56 -11.59 -5.05 1.98
CA THR A 56 -10.77 -4.86 0.80
C THR A 56 -9.30 -5.09 1.14
N GLY A 57 -8.60 -5.78 0.26
CA GLY A 57 -7.17 -6.01 0.35
C GLY A 57 -6.50 -5.68 -0.97
N GLU A 58 -5.20 -5.43 -0.91
CA GLU A 58 -4.41 -5.09 -2.08
C GLU A 58 -3.13 -5.92 -2.08
N PHE A 59 -2.72 -6.38 -3.27
CA PHE A 59 -1.48 -7.13 -3.42
C PHE A 59 -0.83 -6.88 -4.76
N THR A 60 0.49 -7.00 -4.82
CA THR A 60 1.26 -6.87 -6.05
C THR A 60 1.50 -8.24 -6.67
N SER A 61 1.11 -8.39 -7.93
CA SER A 61 1.30 -9.61 -8.72
C SER A 61 2.16 -9.30 -9.95
N ARG A 62 2.97 -10.26 -10.41
CA ARG A 62 3.70 -10.13 -11.70
C ARG A 62 2.80 -10.45 -12.90
N THR A 63 1.68 -11.11 -12.65
CA THR A 63 0.74 -11.57 -13.67
C THR A 63 -0.54 -10.77 -13.57
N TYR A 64 -1.05 -10.36 -14.74
CA TYR A 64 -2.36 -9.72 -14.85
C TYR A 64 -3.46 -10.65 -14.34
N LEU A 65 -4.35 -10.10 -13.52
CA LEU A 65 -5.56 -10.76 -13.05
C LEU A 65 -6.76 -9.99 -13.58
N GLU A 66 -7.67 -10.70 -14.25
CA GLU A 66 -8.89 -10.12 -14.79
C GLU A 66 -9.77 -9.54 -13.67
N GLN A 67 -10.34 -8.37 -13.95
CA GLN A 67 -11.32 -7.76 -13.07
C GLN A 67 -12.55 -8.66 -12.94
N GLY A 68 -13.05 -8.82 -11.73
CA GLY A 68 -14.18 -9.69 -11.45
C GLY A 68 -13.82 -11.17 -11.25
N LYS A 69 -12.57 -11.58 -11.49
CA LYS A 69 -12.11 -12.93 -11.20
C LYS A 69 -12.20 -13.23 -9.71
N THR A 70 -12.71 -14.39 -9.35
CA THR A 70 -12.75 -14.88 -7.98
C THR A 70 -11.57 -15.81 -7.71
N PHE A 71 -11.02 -15.74 -6.51
CA PHE A 71 -9.96 -16.61 -6.04
C PHE A 71 -10.10 -16.87 -4.54
N ASN A 72 -9.62 -18.03 -4.09
CA ASN A 72 -9.69 -18.39 -2.67
C ASN A 72 -8.58 -17.67 -1.90
N ILE A 73 -8.97 -17.08 -0.77
CA ILE A 73 -8.05 -16.51 0.20
C ILE A 73 -8.31 -17.12 1.57
N THR A 74 -7.25 -17.19 2.36
CA THR A 74 -7.34 -17.49 3.78
C THR A 74 -7.19 -16.19 4.57
N TYR A 75 -8.07 -15.98 5.54
CA TYR A 75 -8.04 -14.82 6.43
C TYR A 75 -8.04 -15.23 7.90
N ASN A 76 -7.50 -14.36 8.75
CA ASN A 76 -7.47 -14.57 10.19
C ASN A 76 -8.85 -14.19 10.79
N PRO A 77 -9.60 -15.10 11.43
CA PRO A 77 -10.89 -14.77 12.04
C PRO A 77 -10.79 -13.71 13.15
N LEU A 78 -9.68 -13.66 13.89
CA LEU A 78 -9.46 -12.68 14.95
C LEU A 78 -9.12 -11.28 14.42
N ALA A 79 -8.57 -11.22 13.21
CA ALA A 79 -8.19 -9.99 12.54
C ALA A 79 -8.57 -10.12 11.07
N PRO A 80 -9.86 -9.93 10.70
CA PRO A 80 -10.35 -10.21 9.36
C PRO A 80 -9.70 -9.38 8.26
N GLN A 81 -8.98 -8.29 8.60
CA GLN A 81 -8.13 -7.55 7.66
C GLN A 81 -6.86 -8.32 7.24
N GLN A 82 -6.32 -9.17 8.11
CA GLN A 82 -5.15 -9.99 7.81
C GLN A 82 -5.55 -11.18 6.95
N ASN A 83 -4.93 -11.26 5.77
CA ASN A 83 -5.15 -12.35 4.83
C ASN A 83 -3.83 -12.74 4.16
N ASN A 84 -3.75 -13.95 3.63
CA ASN A 84 -2.53 -14.55 3.09
C ASN A 84 -2.05 -13.91 1.77
N ARG A 85 -2.85 -12.99 1.20
CA ARG A 85 -2.55 -12.36 -0.09
C ARG A 85 -2.24 -10.88 0.02
N ALA A 86 -2.75 -10.18 1.03
CA ALA A 86 -2.50 -8.77 1.24
C ALA A 86 -1.03 -8.58 1.53
N ALA A 87 -0.32 -8.02 0.55
CA ALA A 87 0.98 -7.45 0.83
C ALA A 87 0.72 -6.27 1.77
N ASN A 88 1.52 -6.16 2.84
CA ASN A 88 1.65 -4.89 3.56
C ASN A 88 2.24 -3.91 2.54
N ILE A 89 1.39 -3.28 1.73
CA ILE A 89 1.80 -2.16 0.89
C ILE A 89 2.06 -1.05 1.91
N PRO A 90 3.32 -0.68 2.14
CA PRO A 90 3.60 0.40 3.06
C PRO A 90 2.93 1.64 2.44
N ASP A 91 1.96 2.21 3.16
CA ASP A 91 1.28 3.48 2.85
C ASP A 91 2.34 4.58 2.95
N THR A 92 3.25 4.62 1.97
CA THR A 92 4.38 5.54 1.92
C THR A 92 3.90 6.78 1.18
N LYS A 93 2.87 7.42 1.74
CA LYS A 93 2.58 8.82 1.43
C LYS A 93 3.66 9.67 2.11
N THR A 94 4.89 9.59 1.60
CA THR A 94 5.97 10.50 2.01
C THR A 94 5.53 11.93 1.69
N PRO A 95 5.39 12.82 2.68
CA PRO A 95 4.95 14.20 2.48
C PRO A 95 6.11 15.06 1.98
N LEU A 96 6.73 14.70 0.84
CA LEU A 96 7.80 15.47 0.21
C LEU A 96 7.34 16.86 -0.24
N PHE A 97 6.03 17.05 -0.45
CA PHE A 97 5.44 18.35 -0.78
C PHE A 97 5.46 19.35 0.39
N ALA A 98 5.59 18.92 1.65
CA ALA A 98 5.60 19.82 2.79
C ALA A 98 6.91 20.63 2.91
N ILE A 99 8.04 20.06 2.48
CA ILE A 99 9.36 20.69 2.62
C ILE A 99 9.51 21.88 1.65
N GLY A 100 9.00 21.77 0.41
CA GLY A 100 9.08 22.82 -0.59
C GLY A 100 8.31 24.10 -0.20
N ILE A 101 7.18 23.95 0.47
CA ILE A 101 6.35 25.09 0.91
C ILE A 101 7.06 25.86 2.02
N ILE A 102 7.62 25.17 3.03
CA ILE A 102 8.32 25.81 4.16
C ILE A 102 9.55 26.57 3.66
N GLY A 103 10.32 26.00 2.73
CA GLY A 103 11.49 26.68 2.15
C GLY A 103 11.14 27.98 1.42
N SER A 104 10.06 27.99 0.63
CA SER A 104 9.60 29.18 -0.11
C SER A 104 9.12 30.29 0.83
N VAL A 105 8.43 29.93 1.92
CA VAL A 105 7.96 30.90 2.92
C VAL A 105 9.13 31.55 3.67
N ILE A 106 10.13 30.77 4.09
CA ILE A 106 11.30 31.29 4.79
C ILE A 106 12.11 32.21 3.87
N LEU A 107 12.36 31.80 2.62
CA LEU A 107 13.08 32.62 1.65
C LEU A 107 12.35 33.95 1.39
N SER A 108 11.02 33.91 1.25
CA SER A 108 10.19 35.11 1.06
C SER A 108 10.23 36.04 2.27
N LEU A 109 10.20 35.49 3.50
CA LEU A 109 10.30 36.28 4.73
C LEU A 109 11.68 36.91 4.91
N VAL A 110 12.76 36.18 4.60
CA VAL A 110 14.13 36.70 4.64
C VAL A 110 14.31 37.82 3.63
N TRP A 111 13.84 37.63 2.39
CA TRP A 111 13.89 38.66 1.35
C TRP A 111 13.14 39.93 1.77
N PHE A 112 11.94 39.75 2.33
CA PHE A 112 11.12 40.86 2.80
C PHE A 112 11.73 41.59 4.00
N ALA A 113 12.38 40.87 4.91
CA ALA A 113 13.12 41.46 6.03
C ALA A 113 14.34 42.27 5.54
N MET A 114 15.06 41.81 4.51
CA MET A 114 16.16 42.59 3.90
C MET A 114 15.65 43.89 3.28
N MET A 115 14.52 43.84 2.56
CA MET A 115 13.92 45.03 1.94
C MET A 115 13.38 46.05 2.96
N ARG A 116 12.99 45.60 4.16
CA ARG A 116 12.48 46.48 5.23
C ARG A 116 13.51 46.87 6.29
N GLY A 117 14.67 46.21 6.30
CA GLY A 117 15.79 46.51 7.21
C GLY A 117 16.72 47.61 6.70
N CYS A 118 16.58 48.06 5.45
CA CYS A 118 17.23 49.27 4.96
C CYS A 118 16.37 50.50 5.30
N HIS A 119 16.49 50.98 6.54
CA HIS A 119 16.17 52.35 6.93
C HIS A 119 17.17 52.84 7.98
#